data_AF-A0A286CHQ4-F1
#
_entry.id   AF-A0A286CHQ4-F1
#
_cell.length_a   1.000
_cell.length_b   1.000
_cell.length_c   1.000
_cell.angle_alpha   90.00
_cell.angle_beta   90.00
_cell.angle_gamma   90.00
#
_symmetry.space_group_name_H-M   'P 1'
#
loop_
_entity.id
_entity.type
_entity.pdbx_description
1 polymer ?
#
loop_
_entity_poly.entity_id
_entity_poly.type
_entity_poly.pdbx_seq_one_letter_code
_entity_poly.pdbx_strand_id
1 'polypeptide(L)'
;MSSTTPTPPPSSLTERRKSETRMEIARAAAGLFVRHGLRATRAEDIAQAAGIAPRTFYRYFATKEEAVAPLYAAGAQRWVEAVRAAPADAGVLHALEQGVRHTLTPGVGVSASSWEWVRTLLRLAEATPSLRRVWAEVCQASERLLAEVLAERVTRVGVPGTDGVPGAAGAPGTAGDSEVSAEGLDNVAAEPEPAPTATPHPPSTGTPHPPPTATPHPPPTATPHPPPTATPHPPPIATPELRFAAAVASAAVRAALEAWAAGDGPVDGPDGPAELALRNLTALRDFPWGP
;
A
#
# COMPACT_ATOMS: atom_id res chain seq x y z
N MET A 1 -35.16 6.09 -7.22
CA MET A 1 -34.39 4.96 -7.79
C MET A 1 -33.16 4.79 -6.91
N SER A 2 -33.04 3.67 -6.21
CA SER A 2 -31.92 3.43 -5.29
C SER A 2 -30.83 2.65 -6.03
N SER A 3 -29.66 3.25 -6.20
CA SER A 3 -28.51 2.62 -6.85
C SER A 3 -27.85 1.64 -5.88
N THR A 4 -28.03 0.34 -6.10
CA THR A 4 -27.33 -0.70 -5.33
C THR A 4 -25.87 -0.79 -5.78
N THR A 5 -24.93 -0.52 -4.87
CA THR A 5 -23.49 -0.70 -5.10
C THR A 5 -23.16 -2.19 -5.39
N PRO A 6 -22.31 -2.51 -6.37
CA PRO A 6 -21.96 -3.91 -6.67
C PRO A 6 -21.18 -4.57 -5.54
N THR A 7 -21.64 -5.75 -5.10
CA THR A 7 -20.89 -6.62 -4.17
C THR A 7 -19.59 -7.11 -4.84
N PRO A 8 -18.41 -6.98 -4.20
CA PRO A 8 -17.16 -7.44 -4.79
C PRO A 8 -17.09 -8.98 -4.87
N PRO A 9 -16.36 -9.54 -5.86
CA PRO A 9 -16.34 -10.98 -6.13
C PRO A 9 -15.62 -11.79 -5.03
N PRO A 10 -15.94 -13.09 -4.85
CA PRO A 10 -15.43 -13.92 -3.75
C PRO A 10 -13.89 -14.13 -3.74
N SER A 11 -13.22 -13.84 -4.86
CA SER A 11 -11.76 -13.78 -4.94
C SER A 11 -11.17 -12.68 -4.04
N SER A 12 -11.83 -11.52 -3.93
CA SER A 12 -11.33 -10.40 -3.12
C SER A 12 -11.33 -10.71 -1.63
N LEU A 13 -12.37 -11.38 -1.12
CA LEU A 13 -12.44 -11.81 0.29
C LEU A 13 -11.40 -12.88 0.62
N THR A 14 -11.13 -13.78 -0.33
CA THR A 14 -10.14 -14.86 -0.15
C THR A 14 -8.72 -14.30 -0.16
N GLU A 15 -8.38 -13.42 -1.12
CA GLU A 15 -7.07 -12.77 -1.16
C GLU A 15 -6.88 -11.77 0.01
N ARG A 16 -7.94 -11.07 0.44
CA ARG A 16 -7.91 -10.22 1.64
C ARG A 16 -7.54 -11.02 2.89
N ARG A 17 -8.27 -12.10 3.19
CA ARG A 17 -7.96 -13.00 4.32
C ARG A 17 -6.54 -13.57 4.24
N LYS A 18 -6.11 -13.95 3.05
CA LYS A 18 -4.75 -14.46 2.79
C LYS A 18 -3.69 -13.38 3.04
N SER A 19 -3.96 -12.11 2.72
CA SER A 19 -3.08 -10.97 3.02
C SER A 19 -3.05 -10.67 4.52
N GLU A 20 -4.21 -10.65 5.18
CA GLU A 20 -4.36 -10.48 6.63
C GLU A 20 -3.53 -11.53 7.39
N THR A 21 -3.68 -12.82 7.08
CA THR A 21 -2.86 -13.90 7.66
C THR A 21 -1.37 -13.77 7.34
N ARG A 22 -0.98 -13.34 6.13
CA ARG A 22 0.45 -13.08 5.83
C ARG A 22 1.02 -11.96 6.70
N MET A 23 0.22 -10.93 6.99
CA MET A 23 0.65 -9.81 7.85
C MET A 23 0.70 -10.19 9.33
N GLU A 24 -0.24 -11.01 9.81
CA GLU A 24 -0.21 -11.59 11.18
C GLU A 24 1.09 -12.40 11.40
N ILE A 25 1.40 -13.31 10.49
CA ILE A 25 2.66 -14.09 10.52
C ILE A 25 3.88 -13.16 10.46
N ALA A 26 3.85 -12.11 9.65
CA ALA A 26 4.96 -11.17 9.54
C ALA A 26 5.21 -10.38 10.82
N ARG A 27 4.14 -9.90 11.48
CA ARG A 27 4.22 -9.24 12.80
C ARG A 27 4.79 -10.18 13.86
N ALA A 28 4.33 -11.43 13.90
CA ALA A 28 4.85 -12.44 14.82
C ALA A 28 6.35 -12.73 14.58
N ALA A 29 6.76 -12.87 13.32
CA ALA A 29 8.15 -13.08 12.91
C ALA A 29 9.05 -11.90 13.33
N ALA A 30 8.67 -10.68 12.98
CA ALA A 30 9.38 -9.47 13.39
C ALA A 30 9.48 -9.36 14.93
N GLY A 31 8.36 -9.61 15.62
CA GLY A 31 8.24 -9.68 17.08
C GLY A 31 9.32 -10.54 17.72
N LEU A 32 9.44 -11.78 17.25
CA LEU A 32 10.42 -12.75 17.77
C LEU A 32 11.86 -12.42 17.34
N PHE A 33 12.06 -11.94 16.11
CA PHE A 33 13.38 -11.59 15.59
C PHE A 33 14.04 -10.42 16.35
N VAL A 34 13.26 -9.42 16.75
CA VAL A 34 13.75 -8.29 17.57
C VAL A 34 14.01 -8.73 19.01
N ARG A 35 13.13 -9.55 19.61
CA ARG A 35 13.27 -9.97 21.02
C ARG A 35 14.34 -11.03 21.26
N HIS A 36 14.53 -11.96 20.32
CA HIS A 36 15.36 -13.16 20.52
C HIS A 36 16.46 -13.32 19.47
N GLY A 37 16.45 -12.49 18.41
CA GLY A 37 17.35 -12.63 17.26
C GLY A 37 16.92 -13.74 16.30
N LEU A 38 17.29 -13.59 15.03
CA LEU A 38 16.93 -14.54 13.97
C LEU A 38 17.38 -15.98 14.29
N ARG A 39 18.57 -16.17 14.90
CA ARG A 39 19.13 -17.49 15.17
C ARG A 39 18.33 -18.30 16.19
N ALA A 40 17.83 -17.66 17.25
CA ALA A 40 17.06 -18.34 18.30
C ALA A 40 15.62 -18.64 17.87
N THR A 41 15.07 -17.86 16.94
CA THR A 41 13.69 -18.03 16.46
C THR A 41 13.58 -19.13 15.41
N ARG A 42 12.62 -20.04 15.57
CA ARG A 42 12.25 -21.07 14.58
C ARG A 42 10.95 -20.72 13.85
N ALA A 43 10.70 -21.36 12.72
CA ALA A 43 9.42 -21.24 12.01
C ALA A 43 8.24 -21.77 12.85
N GLU A 44 8.49 -22.77 13.70
CA GLU A 44 7.49 -23.32 14.62
C GLU A 44 7.10 -22.28 15.70
N ASP A 45 8.06 -21.52 16.23
CA ASP A 45 7.81 -20.47 17.23
C ASP A 45 6.98 -19.32 16.62
N ILE A 46 7.27 -18.95 15.37
CA ILE A 46 6.50 -17.96 14.60
C ILE A 46 5.07 -18.46 14.36
N ALA A 47 4.91 -19.73 13.99
CA ALA A 47 3.60 -20.33 13.77
C ALA A 47 2.77 -20.32 15.07
N GLN A 48 3.38 -20.69 16.20
CA GLN A 48 2.76 -20.64 17.52
C GLN A 48 2.35 -19.20 17.90
N ALA A 49 3.27 -18.23 17.75
CA ALA A 49 3.00 -16.83 18.06
C ALA A 49 1.96 -16.17 17.14
N ALA A 50 1.74 -16.71 15.94
CA ALA A 50 0.69 -16.30 15.00
C ALA A 50 -0.60 -17.14 15.11
N GLY A 51 -0.72 -18.03 16.11
CA GLY A 51 -1.93 -18.85 16.32
C GLY A 51 -2.21 -19.88 15.23
N ILE A 52 -1.20 -20.34 14.49
CA ILE A 52 -1.35 -21.25 13.35
C ILE A 52 -0.50 -22.52 13.48
N ALA A 53 -0.97 -23.62 12.86
CA ALA A 53 -0.17 -24.83 12.74
C ALA A 53 1.10 -24.60 11.87
N PRO A 54 2.26 -25.22 12.16
CA PRO A 54 3.47 -25.11 11.33
C PRO A 54 3.25 -25.45 9.85
N ARG A 55 2.39 -26.44 9.54
CA ARG A 55 2.01 -26.77 8.15
C ARG A 55 1.31 -25.60 7.45
N THR A 56 0.59 -24.76 8.18
CA THR A 56 0.00 -23.52 7.65
C THR A 56 1.09 -22.47 7.41
N PHE A 57 2.08 -22.31 8.30
CA PHE A 57 3.20 -21.40 8.07
C PHE A 57 3.93 -21.71 6.75
N TYR A 58 4.33 -22.98 6.54
CA TYR A 58 5.01 -23.42 5.31
C TYR A 58 4.14 -23.35 4.03
N ARG A 59 2.83 -23.08 4.15
CA ARG A 59 1.95 -22.78 3.00
C ARG A 59 2.08 -21.33 2.53
N TYR A 60 2.55 -20.42 3.38
CA TYR A 60 2.72 -19.00 3.05
C TYR A 60 4.16 -18.61 2.75
N PHE A 61 5.15 -19.19 3.45
CA PHE A 61 6.57 -18.84 3.37
C PHE A 61 7.43 -20.10 3.38
N ALA A 62 8.49 -20.14 2.56
CA ALA A 62 9.38 -21.30 2.54
C ALA A 62 10.40 -21.25 3.69
N THR A 63 10.72 -20.04 4.17
CA THR A 63 11.68 -19.79 5.24
C THR A 63 11.11 -18.82 6.29
N LYS A 64 11.71 -18.80 7.49
CA LYS A 64 11.37 -17.81 8.53
C LYS A 64 11.76 -16.40 8.10
N GLU A 65 12.84 -16.26 7.34
CA GLU A 65 13.33 -14.99 6.82
C GLU A 65 12.36 -14.34 5.83
N GLU A 66 11.69 -15.13 4.98
CA GLU A 66 10.63 -14.65 4.09
C GLU A 66 9.38 -14.17 4.83
N ALA A 67 9.17 -14.60 6.08
CA ALA A 67 7.99 -14.23 6.85
C ALA A 67 7.91 -12.72 7.11
N VAL A 68 9.03 -11.99 7.18
CA VAL A 68 9.02 -10.52 7.35
C VAL A 68 8.85 -9.73 6.05
N ALA A 69 8.88 -10.38 4.89
CA ALA A 69 8.72 -9.71 3.59
C ALA A 69 7.44 -8.85 3.48
N PRO A 70 6.26 -9.24 4.03
CA PRO A 70 5.05 -8.40 3.99
C PRO A 70 5.20 -7.07 4.75
N LEU A 71 5.94 -7.03 5.87
CA LEU A 71 6.17 -5.80 6.63
C LEU A 71 7.06 -4.82 5.86
N TYR A 72 8.14 -5.34 5.28
CA TYR A 72 9.00 -4.57 4.37
C TYR A 72 8.20 -4.04 3.17
N ALA A 73 7.38 -4.90 2.55
CA ALA A 73 6.57 -4.54 1.39
C ALA A 73 5.53 -3.47 1.75
N ALA A 74 4.89 -3.54 2.92
CA ALA A 74 3.93 -2.52 3.36
C ALA A 74 4.56 -1.12 3.46
N GLY A 75 5.80 -1.01 3.93
CA GLY A 75 6.53 0.27 3.96
C GLY A 75 6.72 0.87 2.57
N ALA A 76 7.23 0.07 1.63
CA ALA A 76 7.47 0.53 0.27
C ALA A 76 6.17 0.74 -0.54
N GLN A 77 5.14 -0.08 -0.32
CA GLN A 77 3.82 0.08 -0.94
C GLN A 77 3.14 1.38 -0.50
N ARG A 78 3.19 1.75 0.79
CA ARG A 78 2.67 3.07 1.25
C ARG A 78 3.35 4.21 0.51
N TRP A 79 4.66 4.15 0.30
CA TRP A 79 5.39 5.17 -0.44
C TRP A 79 4.97 5.24 -1.91
N VAL A 80 4.93 4.11 -2.62
CA VAL A 80 4.50 4.04 -4.02
C VAL A 80 3.05 4.51 -4.18
N GLU A 81 2.16 4.19 -3.24
CA GLU A 81 0.77 4.65 -3.26
C GLU A 81 0.65 6.15 -2.95
N ALA A 82 1.43 6.70 -2.02
CA ALA A 82 1.47 8.14 -1.79
C ALA A 82 1.97 8.91 -3.03
N VAL A 83 2.94 8.34 -3.77
CA VAL A 83 3.38 8.87 -5.07
C VAL A 83 2.27 8.72 -6.12
N ARG A 84 1.51 7.62 -6.14
CA ARG A 84 0.35 7.43 -7.05
C ARG A 84 -0.76 8.45 -6.77
N ALA A 85 -1.08 8.69 -5.50
CA ALA A 85 -2.19 9.50 -5.03
C ALA A 85 -1.95 11.01 -5.01
N ALA A 86 -0.69 11.49 -5.05
CA ALA A 86 -0.40 12.91 -5.12
C ALA A 86 -1.05 13.59 -6.36
N PRO A 87 -1.25 14.93 -6.38
CA PRO A 87 -1.93 15.61 -7.48
C PRO A 87 -1.31 15.34 -8.86
N ALA A 88 -2.12 15.43 -9.92
CA ALA A 88 -1.69 15.12 -11.29
C ALA A 88 -0.86 16.25 -11.93
N ASP A 89 -1.09 17.49 -11.49
CA ASP A 89 -0.36 18.71 -11.80
C ASP A 89 0.95 18.85 -11.00
N ALA A 90 1.11 18.09 -9.91
CA ALA A 90 2.36 18.03 -9.16
C ALA A 90 3.45 17.33 -9.99
N GLY A 91 4.54 18.04 -10.25
CA GLY A 91 5.72 17.51 -10.93
C GLY A 91 6.29 16.27 -10.24
N VAL A 92 6.86 15.36 -11.02
CA VAL A 92 7.22 14.00 -10.55
C VAL A 92 8.12 14.00 -9.31
N LEU A 93 9.17 14.83 -9.28
CA LEU A 93 10.03 14.95 -8.10
C LEU A 93 9.25 15.41 -6.86
N HIS A 94 8.33 16.36 -7.00
CA HIS A 94 7.51 16.81 -5.88
C HIS A 94 6.60 15.69 -5.37
N ALA A 95 6.04 14.85 -6.25
CA ALA A 95 5.27 13.68 -5.83
C ALA A 95 6.13 12.66 -5.06
N LEU A 96 7.40 12.46 -5.46
CA LEU A 96 8.36 11.63 -4.71
C LEU A 96 8.67 12.20 -3.32
N GLU A 97 8.95 13.51 -3.24
CA GLU A 97 9.21 14.24 -1.98
C GLU A 97 7.99 14.18 -1.03
N GLN A 98 6.78 14.41 -1.54
CA GLN A 98 5.54 14.32 -0.75
C GLN A 98 5.30 12.87 -0.28
N GLY A 99 5.53 11.88 -1.13
CA GLY A 99 5.45 10.47 -0.75
C GLY A 99 6.43 10.12 0.38
N VAL A 100 7.66 10.65 0.33
CA VAL A 100 8.65 10.49 1.40
C VAL A 100 8.16 11.13 2.70
N ARG A 101 7.68 12.38 2.66
CA ARG A 101 7.15 13.08 3.84
C ARG A 101 5.94 12.37 4.44
N HIS A 102 5.06 11.80 3.63
CA HIS A 102 3.90 11.04 4.08
C HIS A 102 4.29 9.69 4.72
N THR A 103 5.35 9.04 4.23
CA THR A 103 5.67 7.65 4.63
C THR A 103 6.74 7.55 5.72
N LEU A 104 7.66 8.51 5.77
CA LEU A 104 8.85 8.49 6.65
C LEU A 104 8.81 9.51 7.80
N THR A 105 7.74 10.30 7.93
CA THR A 105 7.53 11.18 9.09
C THR A 105 6.70 10.46 10.16
N PRO A 106 7.16 10.37 11.42
CA PRO A 106 6.38 9.86 12.55
C PRO A 106 5.00 10.50 12.70
N GLY A 107 4.05 9.75 13.25
CA GLY A 107 2.67 10.21 13.46
C GLY A 107 1.80 10.20 12.20
N VAL A 108 2.39 10.26 11.00
CA VAL A 108 1.68 10.02 9.74
C VAL A 108 1.68 8.51 9.46
N GLY A 109 0.70 7.82 10.05
CA GLY A 109 0.43 6.41 9.77
C GLY A 109 1.39 5.38 10.39
N VAL A 110 2.32 5.80 11.26
CA VAL A 110 3.15 4.92 12.10
C VAL A 110 3.43 5.61 13.43
N SER A 111 3.16 4.94 14.57
CA SER A 111 3.44 5.47 15.91
C SER A 111 4.95 5.61 16.17
N ALA A 112 5.36 6.58 17.01
CA ALA A 112 6.79 6.82 17.28
C ALA A 112 7.52 5.59 17.87
N SER A 113 6.84 4.82 18.72
CA SER A 113 7.31 3.54 19.27
C SER A 113 7.57 2.49 18.18
N SER A 114 6.80 2.50 17.10
CA SER A 114 6.96 1.57 15.98
C SER A 114 8.21 1.86 15.13
N TRP A 115 8.76 3.07 15.18
CA TRP A 115 10.00 3.39 14.46
C TRP A 115 11.23 2.73 15.09
N GLU A 116 11.29 2.55 16.40
CA GLU A 116 12.37 1.79 17.06
C GLU A 116 12.43 0.32 16.57
N TRP A 117 11.25 -0.25 16.34
CA TRP A 117 11.09 -1.58 15.73
C TRP A 117 11.57 -1.62 14.28
N VAL A 118 11.22 -0.61 13.47
CA VAL A 118 11.73 -0.47 12.10
C VAL A 118 13.26 -0.34 12.09
N ARG A 119 13.84 0.48 12.98
CA ARG A 119 15.31 0.62 13.12
C ARG A 119 15.95 -0.74 13.41
N THR A 120 15.40 -1.48 14.36
CA THR A 120 15.97 -2.78 14.78
C THR A 120 15.85 -3.85 13.70
N LEU A 121 14.75 -3.88 12.94
CA LEU A 121 14.60 -4.79 11.78
C LEU A 121 15.59 -4.46 10.66
N LEU A 122 15.79 -3.18 10.34
CA LEU A 122 16.78 -2.75 9.33
C LEU A 122 18.21 -3.10 9.77
N ARG A 123 18.58 -2.85 11.03
CA ARG A 123 19.85 -3.30 11.63
C ARG A 123 20.03 -4.82 11.50
N LEU A 124 18.99 -5.59 11.77
CA LEU A 124 19.03 -7.06 11.68
C LEU A 124 19.17 -7.55 10.23
N ALA A 125 18.50 -6.89 9.28
CA ALA A 125 18.65 -7.15 7.85
C ALA A 125 20.09 -6.89 7.39
N GLU A 126 20.71 -5.79 7.81
CA GLU A 126 22.09 -5.50 7.44
C GLU A 126 23.08 -6.47 8.12
N ALA A 127 22.86 -6.83 9.38
CA ALA A 127 23.69 -7.83 10.07
C ALA A 127 23.56 -9.26 9.50
N THR A 128 22.49 -9.58 8.75
CA THR A 128 22.13 -10.97 8.40
C THR A 128 21.89 -11.18 6.90
N PRO A 129 22.79 -11.88 6.17
CA PRO A 129 22.70 -12.02 4.71
C PRO A 129 21.38 -12.56 4.16
N SER A 130 20.73 -13.50 4.88
CA SER A 130 19.45 -14.08 4.46
C SER A 130 18.28 -13.09 4.56
N LEU A 131 18.28 -12.20 5.56
CA LEU A 131 17.32 -11.11 5.67
C LEU A 131 17.66 -9.95 4.71
N ARG A 132 18.95 -9.67 4.47
CA ARG A 132 19.39 -8.70 3.46
C ARG A 132 18.87 -9.08 2.07
N ARG A 133 18.87 -10.38 1.70
CA ARG A 133 18.25 -10.88 0.46
C ARG A 133 16.77 -10.51 0.39
N VAL A 134 16.00 -10.83 1.43
CA VAL A 134 14.55 -10.56 1.47
C VAL A 134 14.25 -9.07 1.38
N TRP A 135 15.04 -8.22 2.05
CA TRP A 135 14.93 -6.76 1.94
C TRP A 135 15.23 -6.26 0.51
N ALA A 136 16.30 -6.75 -0.11
CA ALA A 136 16.67 -6.39 -1.48
C ALA A 136 15.60 -6.81 -2.51
N GLU A 137 15.01 -7.99 -2.37
CA GLU A 137 13.92 -8.48 -3.23
C GLU A 137 12.66 -7.61 -3.11
N VAL A 138 12.31 -7.16 -1.91
CA VAL A 138 11.21 -6.21 -1.69
C VAL A 138 11.54 -4.84 -2.30
N CYS A 139 12.77 -4.34 -2.14
CA CYS A 139 13.18 -3.07 -2.75
C CYS A 139 13.08 -3.14 -4.28
N GLN A 140 13.59 -4.21 -4.90
CA GLN A 140 13.54 -4.40 -6.35
C GLN A 140 12.11 -4.61 -6.89
N ALA A 141 11.22 -5.24 -6.12
CA ALA A 141 9.80 -5.31 -6.47
C ALA A 141 9.14 -3.92 -6.42
N SER A 142 9.48 -3.12 -5.43
CA SER A 142 8.93 -1.77 -5.23
C SER A 142 9.42 -0.78 -6.28
N GLU A 143 10.68 -0.89 -6.71
CA GLU A 143 11.26 -0.14 -7.83
C GLU A 143 10.45 -0.32 -9.13
N ARG A 144 10.04 -1.56 -9.45
CA ARG A 144 9.23 -1.85 -10.63
C ARG A 144 7.85 -1.19 -10.55
N LEU A 145 7.18 -1.31 -9.41
CA LEU A 145 5.88 -0.66 -9.16
C LEU A 145 5.99 0.87 -9.22
N LEU A 146 7.09 1.44 -8.72
CA LEU A 146 7.34 2.87 -8.84
C LEU A 146 7.50 3.28 -10.31
N ALA A 147 8.30 2.55 -11.10
CA ALA A 147 8.48 2.85 -12.53
C ALA A 147 7.16 2.86 -13.32
N GLU A 148 6.23 1.94 -12.99
CA GLU A 148 4.87 1.93 -13.54
C GLU A 148 4.07 3.18 -13.14
N VAL A 149 4.06 3.55 -11.85
CA VAL A 149 3.41 4.79 -11.36
C VAL A 149 4.00 6.05 -12.01
N LEU A 150 5.31 6.09 -12.23
CA LEU A 150 5.97 7.22 -12.89
C LEU A 150 5.55 7.32 -14.37
N ALA A 151 5.42 6.20 -15.07
CA ALA A 151 4.91 6.17 -16.44
C ALA A 151 3.44 6.66 -16.50
N GLU A 152 2.57 6.16 -15.63
CA GLU A 152 1.18 6.61 -15.51
C GLU A 152 1.08 8.14 -15.28
N ARG A 153 1.95 8.70 -14.43
CA ARG A 153 2.03 10.16 -14.17
C ARG A 153 2.42 10.95 -15.41
N VAL A 154 3.53 10.59 -16.04
CA VAL A 154 4.08 11.36 -17.17
C VAL A 154 3.13 11.31 -18.37
N THR A 155 2.51 10.15 -18.65
CA THR A 155 1.48 10.05 -19.70
C THR A 155 0.26 10.94 -19.39
N ARG A 156 -0.16 11.08 -18.13
CA ARG A 156 -1.30 11.93 -17.75
C ARG A 156 -1.02 13.43 -17.94
N VAL A 157 0.21 13.87 -17.70
CA VAL A 157 0.64 15.26 -17.95
C VAL A 157 0.82 15.53 -19.45
N GLY A 158 1.25 14.52 -20.21
CA GLY A 158 1.50 14.60 -21.66
C GLY A 158 0.27 14.59 -22.58
N VAL A 159 -0.96 14.56 -22.05
CA VAL A 159 -2.19 14.71 -22.84
C VAL A 159 -2.64 16.17 -22.81
N PRO A 160 -2.53 16.93 -23.92
CA PRO A 160 -3.13 18.25 -23.99
C PRO A 160 -4.65 18.09 -23.94
N GLY A 161 -5.29 18.77 -22.97
CA GLY A 161 -6.75 18.85 -22.93
C GLY A 161 -7.26 19.60 -24.16
N THR A 162 -7.79 18.87 -25.13
CA THR A 162 -8.71 19.43 -26.13
C THR A 162 -10.01 19.77 -25.43
N ASP A 163 -10.07 20.95 -24.81
CA ASP A 163 -11.01 22.00 -25.17
C ASP A 163 -10.98 23.11 -24.10
N GLY A 164 -10.62 24.32 -24.53
CA GLY A 164 -10.66 25.50 -23.67
C GLY A 164 -12.05 26.11 -23.62
N VAL A 165 -12.61 26.23 -22.41
CA VAL A 165 -13.63 27.25 -22.10
C VAL A 165 -13.17 27.99 -20.84
N PRO A 166 -12.87 29.30 -20.92
CA PRO A 166 -12.56 30.09 -19.74
C PRO A 166 -13.85 30.54 -19.04
N GLY A 167 -14.07 30.16 -17.78
CA GLY A 167 -15.28 30.57 -17.06
C GLY A 167 -15.30 30.28 -15.56
N ALA A 168 -15.51 31.35 -14.79
CA ALA A 168 -15.98 31.39 -13.40
C ALA A 168 -15.07 30.87 -12.26
N ALA A 169 -14.43 31.85 -11.60
CA ALA A 169 -14.54 32.15 -10.16
C ALA A 169 -14.71 30.99 -9.15
N GLY A 170 -13.81 30.95 -8.16
CA GLY A 170 -13.77 29.88 -7.16
C GLY A 170 -14.73 30.01 -5.97
N ALA A 171 -14.84 28.91 -5.23
CA ALA A 171 -15.22 28.86 -3.83
C ALA A 171 -14.46 27.69 -3.15
N PRO A 172 -14.04 27.80 -1.87
CA PRO A 172 -13.30 26.75 -1.18
C PRO A 172 -14.24 25.63 -0.69
N GLY A 173 -13.86 24.38 -0.92
CA GLY A 173 -14.66 23.20 -0.58
C GLY A 173 -13.88 22.15 0.20
N THR A 174 -13.84 22.33 1.53
CA THR A 174 -13.70 21.29 2.58
C THR A 174 -12.83 20.06 2.31
N ALA A 175 -11.74 19.95 3.07
CA ALA A 175 -11.04 18.68 3.28
C ALA A 175 -12.03 17.59 3.75
N GLY A 176 -12.01 16.44 3.06
CA GLY A 176 -12.65 15.22 3.52
C GLY A 176 -11.59 14.28 4.05
N ASP A 177 -11.45 14.21 5.38
CA ASP A 177 -10.54 13.27 6.02
C ASP A 177 -10.94 11.83 5.63
N SER A 178 -10.04 11.15 4.93
CA SER A 178 -10.10 9.71 4.70
C SER A 178 -8.98 9.08 5.52
N GLU A 179 -9.24 8.90 6.82
CA GLU A 179 -8.39 8.09 7.69
C GLU A 179 -8.27 6.67 7.14
N VAL A 180 -7.12 6.37 6.53
CA VAL A 180 -6.68 4.99 6.33
C VAL A 180 -6.07 4.54 7.65
N SER A 181 -6.87 3.85 8.47
CA SER A 181 -6.50 3.45 9.83
C SER A 181 -5.14 2.74 9.88
N ALA A 182 -4.19 3.35 10.57
CA ALA A 182 -2.83 2.86 10.73
C ALA A 182 -2.67 1.83 11.87
N GLU A 183 -3.76 1.17 12.24
CA GLU A 183 -3.79 0.19 13.33
C GLU A 183 -3.12 -1.11 12.89
N GLY A 184 -1.82 -1.25 13.17
CA GLY A 184 -1.11 -2.44 12.72
C GLY A 184 0.29 -2.70 13.26
N LEU A 185 0.93 -1.73 13.93
CA LEU A 185 2.23 -1.92 14.57
C LEU A 185 2.16 -1.84 16.10
N ASP A 186 1.10 -1.26 16.66
CA ASP A 186 0.93 -1.15 18.12
C ASP A 186 0.50 -2.46 18.80
N ASN A 187 -0.01 -3.45 18.06
CA ASN A 187 -0.60 -4.68 18.62
C ASN A 187 0.37 -5.88 18.73
N VAL A 188 1.66 -5.64 19.02
CA VAL A 188 2.70 -6.69 19.16
C VAL A 188 2.73 -7.30 20.59
N ALA A 189 1.75 -6.94 21.44
CA ALA A 189 1.77 -7.21 22.89
C ALA A 189 0.43 -7.71 23.47
N ALA A 190 -0.30 -8.59 22.76
CA ALA A 190 -1.49 -9.27 23.30
C ALA A 190 -1.50 -10.77 22.94
N GLU A 191 -1.68 -11.65 23.94
CA GLU A 191 -1.92 -13.10 23.76
C GLU A 191 -3.43 -13.43 23.61
N PRO A 192 -3.81 -14.62 23.09
CA PRO A 192 -5.14 -14.85 22.52
C PRO A 192 -6.03 -15.93 23.22
N GLU A 193 -7.24 -16.12 22.64
CA GLU A 193 -8.22 -17.23 22.79
C GLU A 193 -9.16 -17.27 24.03
N PRO A 194 -10.34 -17.95 23.94
CA PRO A 194 -11.08 -18.48 22.76
C PRO A 194 -12.58 -18.07 22.69
N ALA A 195 -13.24 -18.37 21.55
CA ALA A 195 -14.71 -18.38 21.38
C ALA A 195 -15.27 -19.83 21.57
N PRO A 196 -16.60 -20.10 21.73
CA PRO A 196 -17.54 -20.03 20.59
C PRO A 196 -19.08 -19.92 20.87
N THR A 197 -19.87 -19.89 19.79
CA THR A 197 -21.27 -20.41 19.63
C THR A 197 -22.47 -19.54 20.07
N ALA A 198 -23.33 -19.17 19.10
CA ALA A 198 -24.71 -19.71 18.94
C ALA A 198 -25.56 -18.93 17.90
N THR A 199 -26.20 -19.65 16.97
CA THR A 199 -27.22 -19.12 16.04
C THR A 199 -28.63 -19.47 16.56
N PRO A 200 -29.65 -18.62 16.34
CA PRO A 200 -30.93 -19.15 15.88
C PRO A 200 -31.70 -18.32 14.82
N HIS A 201 -32.39 -19.06 13.94
CA HIS A 201 -33.53 -18.67 13.07
C HIS A 201 -34.86 -19.09 13.77
N PRO A 202 -36.08 -18.95 13.17
CA PRO A 202 -36.53 -18.18 11.99
C PRO A 202 -37.41 -16.99 12.47
N PRO A 203 -38.76 -16.80 12.29
CA PRO A 203 -39.80 -17.38 11.41
C PRO A 203 -40.15 -16.48 10.19
N SER A 204 -41.21 -16.85 9.43
CA SER A 204 -41.74 -16.12 8.26
C SER A 204 -43.14 -15.54 8.49
N THR A 205 -43.40 -14.36 7.93
CA THR A 205 -44.73 -13.80 7.57
C THR A 205 -44.46 -12.81 6.41
N GLY A 206 -45.27 -12.65 5.37
CA GLY A 206 -46.65 -13.05 5.11
C GLY A 206 -47.24 -12.01 4.15
N THR A 207 -47.06 -12.20 2.84
CA THR A 207 -47.28 -11.16 1.81
C THR A 207 -48.76 -10.93 1.48
N PRO A 208 -49.29 -9.69 1.55
CA PRO A 208 -50.56 -9.30 0.94
C PRO A 208 -50.37 -8.74 -0.48
N HIS A 209 -51.25 -9.14 -1.39
CA HIS A 209 -51.22 -8.76 -2.81
C HIS A 209 -52.12 -7.52 -3.05
N PRO A 210 -51.63 -6.42 -3.68
CA PRO A 210 -52.50 -5.35 -4.17
C PRO A 210 -53.13 -5.70 -5.54
N PRO A 211 -54.27 -5.05 -5.91
CA PRO A 211 -55.05 -5.35 -7.12
C PRO A 211 -54.45 -4.78 -8.42
N PRO A 212 -54.91 -5.24 -9.60
CA PRO A 212 -54.32 -4.86 -10.89
C PRO A 212 -54.66 -3.42 -11.32
N THR A 213 -53.62 -2.67 -11.71
CA THR A 213 -53.74 -1.35 -12.35
C THR A 213 -53.41 -1.48 -13.84
N ALA A 214 -54.18 -0.80 -14.70
CA ALA A 214 -54.12 -0.94 -16.16
C ALA A 214 -52.77 -0.49 -16.77
N THR A 215 -52.33 -1.22 -17.81
CA THR A 215 -51.11 -0.95 -18.57
C THR A 215 -51.34 0.09 -19.67
N PRO A 216 -50.71 1.27 -19.64
CA PRO A 216 -50.58 2.12 -20.82
C PRO A 216 -49.42 1.65 -21.70
N HIS A 217 -49.60 1.67 -23.03
CA HIS A 217 -48.53 1.36 -23.98
C HIS A 217 -47.42 2.43 -23.96
N PRO A 218 -46.12 2.06 -23.92
CA PRO A 218 -45.04 3.01 -24.13
C PRO A 218 -44.92 3.41 -25.61
N PRO A 219 -44.55 4.66 -25.92
CA PRO A 219 -44.18 5.07 -27.28
C PRO A 219 -42.86 4.40 -27.73
N PRO A 220 -42.57 4.34 -29.05
CA PRO A 220 -41.40 3.62 -29.56
C PRO A 220 -40.08 4.27 -29.10
N THR A 221 -39.32 3.53 -28.30
CA THR A 221 -37.98 3.90 -27.86
C THR A 221 -37.02 3.91 -29.05
N ALA A 222 -36.41 5.06 -29.34
CA ALA A 222 -35.28 5.13 -30.26
C ALA A 222 -34.09 4.38 -29.66
N THR A 223 -33.52 3.42 -30.40
CA THR A 223 -32.35 2.64 -29.96
C THR A 223 -31.16 3.58 -29.72
N PRO A 224 -30.65 3.72 -28.48
CA PRO A 224 -29.41 4.46 -28.26
C PRO A 224 -28.27 3.67 -28.91
N HIS A 225 -27.49 4.33 -29.77
CA HIS A 225 -26.20 3.78 -30.19
C HIS A 225 -25.33 3.57 -28.94
N PRO A 226 -24.63 2.44 -28.81
CA PRO A 226 -23.63 2.29 -27.75
C PRO A 226 -22.56 3.38 -27.94
N PRO A 227 -22.07 4.01 -26.86
CA PRO A 227 -20.93 4.91 -26.95
C PRO A 227 -19.74 4.15 -27.57
N PRO A 228 -18.85 4.82 -28.31
CA PRO A 228 -17.67 4.16 -28.88
C PRO A 228 -16.89 3.49 -27.75
N THR A 229 -16.75 2.17 -27.83
CA THR A 229 -15.95 1.39 -26.88
C THR A 229 -14.54 1.94 -26.92
N ALA A 230 -14.14 2.69 -25.89
CA ALA A 230 -12.78 3.17 -25.76
C ALA A 230 -11.85 1.96 -25.79
N THR A 231 -11.07 1.82 -26.85
CA THR A 231 -10.08 0.76 -26.97
C THR A 231 -9.19 0.85 -25.73
N PRO A 232 -9.04 -0.21 -24.92
CA PRO A 232 -8.23 -0.15 -23.72
C PRO A 232 -6.80 0.18 -24.15
N HIS A 233 -6.36 1.40 -23.82
CA HIS A 233 -5.00 1.82 -24.10
C HIS A 233 -4.07 0.86 -23.34
N PRO A 234 -3.03 0.30 -23.98
CA PRO A 234 -2.10 -0.55 -23.26
C PRO A 234 -1.53 0.22 -22.07
N PRO A 235 -1.34 -0.41 -20.89
CA PRO A 235 -0.81 0.28 -19.73
C PRO A 235 0.54 0.92 -20.09
N PRO A 236 0.83 2.16 -19.64
CA PRO A 236 2.01 2.89 -20.06
C PRO A 236 3.26 2.13 -19.60
N ILE A 237 4.00 1.61 -20.58
CA ILE A 237 5.25 0.89 -20.32
C ILE A 237 6.30 1.94 -19.97
N ALA A 238 6.84 1.87 -18.75
CA ALA A 238 7.94 2.74 -18.33
C ALA A 238 9.08 2.72 -19.37
N THR A 239 9.66 3.89 -19.66
CA THR A 239 10.83 4.00 -20.53
C THR A 239 12.10 3.56 -19.77
N PRO A 240 13.25 3.35 -20.44
CA PRO A 240 14.52 3.12 -19.75
C PRO A 240 14.88 4.23 -18.75
N GLU A 241 14.58 5.48 -19.10
CA GLU A 241 14.82 6.68 -18.29
C GLU A 241 13.93 6.67 -17.03
N LEU A 242 12.65 6.35 -17.16
CA LEU A 242 11.73 6.24 -16.02
C LEU A 242 12.07 5.06 -15.10
N ARG A 243 12.54 3.93 -15.65
CA ARG A 243 13.07 2.82 -14.82
C ARG A 243 14.32 3.25 -14.06
N PHE A 244 15.25 3.96 -14.71
CA PHE A 244 16.44 4.49 -14.06
C PHE A 244 16.08 5.49 -12.95
N ALA A 245 15.16 6.42 -13.20
CA ALA A 245 14.70 7.37 -12.19
C ALA A 245 14.01 6.69 -11.00
N ALA A 246 13.19 5.66 -11.24
CA ALA A 246 12.61 4.84 -10.19
C ALA A 246 13.69 4.12 -9.36
N ALA A 247 14.70 3.53 -10.01
CA ALA A 247 15.82 2.89 -9.33
C ALA A 247 16.63 3.86 -8.46
N VAL A 248 16.93 5.07 -8.98
CA VAL A 248 17.62 6.12 -8.22
C VAL A 248 16.76 6.59 -7.04
N ALA A 249 15.46 6.81 -7.23
CA ALA A 249 14.55 7.21 -6.14
C ALA A 249 14.42 6.12 -5.06
N SER A 250 14.25 4.86 -5.45
CA SER A 250 14.22 3.72 -4.54
C SER A 250 15.55 3.55 -3.78
N ALA A 251 16.69 3.73 -4.46
CA ALA A 251 18.00 3.70 -3.83
C ALA A 251 18.22 4.88 -2.87
N ALA A 252 17.74 6.08 -3.20
CA ALA A 252 17.81 7.27 -2.35
C ALA A 252 17.06 7.07 -1.02
N VAL A 253 15.85 6.53 -1.07
CA VAL A 253 15.03 6.19 0.11
C VAL A 253 15.66 5.04 0.91
N ARG A 254 16.10 3.97 0.23
CA ARG A 254 16.72 2.82 0.89
C ARG A 254 18.02 3.21 1.62
N ALA A 255 18.91 3.97 0.97
CA ALA A 255 20.16 4.42 1.57
C ALA A 255 19.93 5.37 2.75
N ALA A 256 18.87 6.20 2.72
CA ALA A 256 18.48 7.03 3.86
C ALA A 256 18.02 6.20 5.06
N LEU A 257 17.20 5.16 4.82
CA LEU A 257 16.77 4.22 5.86
C LEU A 257 17.94 3.41 6.45
N GLU A 258 18.87 2.96 5.61
CA GLU A 258 20.09 2.26 6.03
C GLU A 258 21.01 3.16 6.87
N ALA A 259 21.25 4.40 6.42
CA ALA A 259 22.08 5.37 7.14
C ALA A 259 21.47 5.80 8.48
N TRP A 260 20.16 6.10 8.50
CA TRP A 260 19.43 6.36 9.74
C TRP A 260 19.45 5.16 10.68
N ALA A 261 19.27 3.94 10.16
CA ALA A 261 19.30 2.74 10.98
C ALA A 261 20.69 2.41 11.54
N ALA A 262 21.77 2.83 10.87
CA ALA A 262 23.12 2.71 11.42
C ALA A 262 23.39 3.62 12.62
N GLY A 263 22.69 4.76 12.74
CA GLY A 263 22.79 5.70 13.85
C GLY A 263 21.73 5.51 14.94
N ASP A 264 21.95 6.12 16.10
CA ASP A 264 20.97 6.20 17.21
C ASP A 264 20.24 7.56 17.24
N GLY A 265 20.29 8.32 16.14
CA GLY A 265 19.63 9.61 16.01
C GLY A 265 18.10 9.50 16.07
N PRO A 266 17.40 10.56 16.51
CA PRO A 266 15.93 10.59 16.52
C PRO A 266 15.35 10.31 15.12
N VAL A 267 14.12 9.82 15.08
CA VAL A 267 13.39 9.65 13.81
C VAL A 267 12.92 11.01 13.24
N ASP A 268 12.66 11.99 14.11
CA ASP A 268 12.40 13.37 13.73
C ASP A 268 13.69 14.21 13.68
N GLY A 269 13.73 15.19 12.78
CA GLY A 269 14.82 16.17 12.70
C GLY A 269 15.80 15.94 11.53
N PRO A 270 16.94 16.65 11.52
CA PRO A 270 17.80 16.77 10.34
C PRO A 270 18.49 15.46 9.93
N ASP A 271 18.61 14.50 10.83
CA ASP A 271 19.23 13.19 10.56
C ASP A 271 18.19 12.05 10.59
N GLY A 272 16.90 12.40 10.61
CA GLY A 272 15.79 11.47 10.45
C GLY A 272 15.67 10.91 9.03
N PRO A 273 15.00 9.77 8.82
CA PRO A 273 14.98 9.06 7.54
C PRO A 273 14.28 9.87 6.45
N ALA A 274 13.28 10.70 6.79
CA ALA A 274 12.61 11.58 5.86
C ALA A 274 13.56 12.64 5.27
N GLU A 275 14.27 13.40 6.11
CA GLU A 275 15.17 14.47 5.66
C GLU A 275 16.42 13.91 4.95
N LEU A 276 16.94 12.75 5.37
CA LEU A 276 17.98 12.04 4.63
C LEU A 276 17.49 11.59 3.23
N ALA A 277 16.28 11.05 3.13
CA ALA A 277 15.71 10.63 1.84
C ALA A 277 15.47 11.82 0.91
N LEU A 278 14.97 12.95 1.44
CA LEU A 278 14.77 14.18 0.68
C LEU A 278 16.10 14.77 0.18
N ARG A 279 17.15 14.78 1.02
CA ARG A 279 18.50 15.17 0.57
C ARG A 279 18.98 14.27 -0.57
N ASN A 280 18.82 12.96 -0.47
CA ASN A 280 19.23 12.02 -1.52
C ASN A 280 18.41 12.21 -2.82
N LEU A 281 17.11 12.50 -2.73
CA LEU A 281 16.25 12.77 -3.89
C LEU A 281 16.64 14.03 -4.68
N THR A 282 17.43 14.95 -4.11
CA THR A 282 17.94 16.11 -4.86
C THR A 282 18.79 15.72 -6.08
N ALA A 283 19.34 14.50 -6.11
CA ALA A 283 20.03 13.94 -7.28
C ALA A 283 19.13 13.82 -8.54
N LEU A 284 17.80 13.88 -8.38
CA LEU A 284 16.81 13.83 -9.46
C LEU A 284 16.22 15.21 -9.80
N ARG A 285 16.77 16.31 -9.26
CA ARG A 285 16.30 17.69 -9.52
C ARG A 285 16.27 18.04 -11.00
N ASP A 286 17.37 17.78 -11.69
CA ASP A 286 17.57 18.13 -13.10
C ASP A 286 17.29 16.94 -14.03
N PHE A 287 16.54 15.94 -13.55
CA PHE A 287 16.25 14.73 -14.31
C PHE A 287 15.22 14.99 -15.43
N PRO A 288 15.46 14.53 -16.68
CA PRO A 288 14.49 14.65 -17.78
C PRO A 288 13.36 13.64 -17.61
N TRP A 289 12.32 14.00 -16.85
CA TRP A 289 11.15 13.16 -16.55
C TRP A 289 10.29 12.81 -17.77
N GLY A 290 10.49 13.49 -18.89
CA GLY A 290 9.79 13.31 -20.17
C GLY A 290 10.25 14.37 -21.18
N PRO A 291 9.76 14.30 -22.43
CA PRO A 291 9.87 15.41 -23.39
C PRO A 291 8.99 16.61 -22.98
#